data_AF-A0A6S7HRB5-F1
#
_entry.id   AF-A0A6S7HRB5-F1
#
_cell.length_a   1.000
_cell.length_b   1.000
_cell.length_c   1.000
_cell.angle_alpha   90.00
_cell.angle_beta   90.00
_cell.angle_gamma   90.00
#
_symmetry.space_group_name_H-M   'P 1'
#
loop_
_entity.id
_entity.type
_entity.pdbx_description
1 polymer ?
#
loop_
_entity_poly.entity_id
_entity_poly.type
_entity_poly.pdbx_seq_one_letter_code
_entity_poly.pdbx_strand_id
1 'polypeptide(L)'
;MADSPEQKRRRVKNNKTQSLVGNFLKWCNDVGLILNDKVTVREDGSCHRFGMIALEDLDDGESVFKIPRNVLLEPNTSSISKTILEFEKNLPEIDTRNKWLPLLLTLLYEYTNPASKWRPYLDLVPSETVLNQPIFWNEQEREYLKLIGLKDGVDDDETNIEKGYIYFVLPFMDKHKEYFDPKIHTLGLYKRLAGFVMAYSFTDSDSVDAKPAMVPMADILNHISDNNAHLEFGEEFLSMVTTQRVHKGGEVFNTYGNLDNCNLLRSYGFIEEPPNTFDEVEIPLKVFQDVLEIPDNVWESKVSQFHEQIIHDTTFTKKDPDFIKTESNTKNSKENNVEIENKDMKDSNGQTTTSNSLGKILPKHRGVTVDNSGSQDDNGCEVDSEDGDSEGDSDTTGGTDGSGSDAIGDYWGIDESESDGSSCDESCLDWFDLQEIPKEWKETLKRAASVFSEKIKKISEELSRLNKSEETTRTVMVKNISEGRLTILKKVQDLEI
;
A
#
# COMPACT_ATOMS: atom_id res chain seq x y z
N MET A 1 10.41 7.42 23.01
CA MET A 1 11.43 8.20 23.73
C MET A 1 12.74 7.45 23.70
N ALA A 2 13.84 8.11 23.34
CA ALA A 2 15.18 7.51 23.37
C ALA A 2 15.51 6.92 24.75
N ASP A 3 15.97 5.67 24.77
CA ASP A 3 16.31 4.91 25.97
C ASP A 3 17.20 5.69 26.96
N SER A 4 16.95 5.51 28.26
CA SER A 4 17.77 6.09 29.31
C SER A 4 19.24 5.63 29.24
N PRO A 5 20.21 6.41 29.75
CA PRO A 5 21.63 6.06 29.73
C PRO A 5 21.96 4.72 30.42
N GLU A 6 21.15 4.26 31.37
CA GLU A 6 21.29 2.96 32.04
C GLU A 6 20.69 1.80 31.21
N GLN A 7 19.63 2.05 30.43
CA GLN A 7 19.11 1.10 29.42
C GLN A 7 20.09 0.96 28.24
N LYS A 8 20.74 2.05 27.81
CA LYS A 8 21.84 2.03 26.81
C LYS A 8 23.04 1.21 27.27
N ARG A 9 23.34 1.17 28.59
CA ARG A 9 24.45 0.39 29.17
C ARG A 9 24.11 -1.07 29.49
N ARG A 10 22.83 -1.44 29.48
CA ARG A 10 22.33 -2.81 29.72
C ARG A 10 22.03 -3.62 28.45
N ARG A 11 22.31 -3.09 27.25
CA ARG A 11 22.52 -3.91 26.04
C ARG A 11 23.84 -4.68 26.21
N VAL A 12 23.82 -5.70 27.05
CA VAL A 12 24.78 -6.81 26.98
C VAL A 12 24.76 -7.25 25.52
N LYS A 13 25.88 -7.11 24.81
CA LYS A 13 26.07 -7.62 23.44
C LYS A 13 25.42 -9.01 23.36
N ASN A 14 24.25 -9.10 22.75
CA ASN A 14 23.53 -10.36 22.70
C ASN A 14 24.24 -11.20 21.64
N ASN A 15 25.24 -11.98 22.06
CA ASN A 15 26.06 -12.81 21.18
C ASN A 15 25.20 -13.70 20.27
N LYS A 16 23.99 -14.07 20.70
CA LYS A 16 23.03 -14.81 19.88
C LYS A 16 22.54 -13.99 18.69
N THR A 17 22.11 -12.75 18.93
CA THR A 17 21.63 -11.86 17.86
C THR A 17 22.73 -11.51 16.87
N GLN A 18 23.94 -11.21 17.36
CA GLN A 18 25.09 -10.92 16.48
C GLN A 18 25.44 -12.13 15.58
N SER A 19 25.31 -13.35 16.12
CA SER A 19 25.49 -14.58 15.36
C SER A 19 24.42 -14.75 14.27
N LEU A 20 23.15 -14.44 14.56
CA LEU A 20 22.07 -14.49 13.56
C LEU A 20 22.31 -13.52 12.40
N VAL A 21 22.66 -12.26 12.70
CA VAL A 21 22.97 -11.26 11.67
C VAL A 21 24.20 -11.69 10.86
N GLY A 22 25.24 -12.21 11.50
CA GLY A 22 26.42 -12.74 10.79
C GLY A 22 26.08 -13.88 9.84
N ASN A 23 25.22 -14.81 10.26
CA ASN A 23 24.75 -15.91 9.41
C ASN A 23 23.92 -15.40 8.22
N PHE A 24 23.06 -14.41 8.47
CA PHE A 24 22.27 -13.76 7.42
C PHE A 24 23.15 -13.04 6.40
N LEU A 25 24.09 -12.20 6.82
CA LEU A 25 25.00 -11.50 5.91
C LEU A 25 25.86 -12.46 5.07
N LYS A 26 26.32 -13.56 5.68
CA LYS A 26 27.00 -14.62 4.93
C LYS A 26 26.08 -15.24 3.88
N TRP A 27 24.84 -15.54 4.25
CA TRP A 27 23.84 -16.07 3.33
C TRP A 27 23.54 -15.11 2.17
N CYS A 28 23.41 -13.80 2.44
CA CYS A 28 23.24 -12.77 1.41
C CYS A 28 24.34 -12.85 0.35
N ASN A 29 25.60 -12.94 0.78
CA ASN A 29 26.73 -13.12 -0.13
C ASN A 29 26.65 -14.44 -0.91
N ASP A 30 26.28 -15.55 -0.25
CA ASP A 30 26.17 -16.87 -0.87
C ASP A 30 25.05 -16.93 -1.95
N VAL A 31 23.99 -16.11 -1.82
CA VAL A 31 22.87 -16.04 -2.78
C VAL A 31 23.02 -14.93 -3.82
N GLY A 32 24.16 -14.22 -3.85
CA GLY A 32 24.44 -13.20 -4.85
C GLY A 32 23.80 -11.83 -4.59
N LEU A 33 23.37 -11.56 -3.35
CA LEU A 33 23.00 -10.21 -2.93
C LEU A 33 24.25 -9.34 -2.85
N ILE A 34 24.22 -8.19 -3.51
CA ILE A 34 25.34 -7.26 -3.58
C ILE A 34 25.10 -6.16 -2.55
N LEU A 35 25.92 -6.09 -1.50
CA LEU A 35 25.85 -5.06 -0.46
C LEU A 35 26.97 -4.05 -0.67
N ASN A 36 26.67 -2.75 -0.58
CA ASN A 36 27.70 -1.70 -0.64
C ASN A 36 28.59 -1.75 0.60
N ASP A 37 29.91 -1.75 0.40
CA ASP A 37 30.93 -1.82 1.46
C ASP A 37 30.86 -0.64 2.45
N LYS A 38 30.19 0.46 2.07
CA LYS A 38 29.93 1.62 2.92
C LYS A 38 28.81 1.42 3.93
N VAL A 39 28.11 0.28 3.95
CA VAL A 39 27.02 0.04 4.91
C VAL A 39 27.18 -1.27 5.67
N THR A 40 26.51 -1.38 6.82
CA THR A 40 26.40 -2.62 7.58
C THR A 40 25.07 -2.73 8.29
N VAL A 41 24.57 -3.96 8.44
CA VAL A 41 23.42 -4.24 9.31
C VAL A 41 23.90 -4.38 10.76
N ARG A 42 23.27 -3.66 11.70
CA ARG A 42 23.56 -3.78 13.15
C ARG A 42 22.42 -3.26 14.01
N GLU A 43 22.41 -3.64 15.30
CA GLU A 43 21.49 -3.06 16.28
C GLU A 43 21.97 -1.74 16.90
N ASP A 44 23.28 -1.52 16.89
CA ASP A 44 23.88 -0.32 17.48
C ASP A 44 23.80 0.86 16.52
N GLY A 45 23.18 1.95 16.98
CA GLY A 45 22.87 3.11 16.15
C GLY A 45 21.58 3.01 15.35
N SER A 46 20.86 1.88 15.40
CA SER A 46 19.54 1.73 14.78
C SER A 46 18.43 2.24 15.70
N CYS A 47 17.39 2.85 15.12
CA CYS A 47 16.22 3.35 15.84
C CYS A 47 15.40 2.22 16.47
N HIS A 48 15.33 1.05 15.82
CA HIS A 48 14.60 -0.10 16.32
C HIS A 48 15.21 -1.42 15.83
N ARG A 49 15.52 -2.31 16.77
CA ARG A 49 16.17 -3.62 16.51
C ARG A 49 17.35 -3.50 15.55
N PHE A 50 17.20 -3.93 14.32
CA PHE A 50 18.23 -3.93 13.29
C PHE A 50 17.96 -2.75 12.38
N GLY A 51 19.05 -2.15 11.92
CA GLY A 51 19.02 -1.17 10.86
C GLY A 51 20.30 -1.24 10.05
N MET A 52 20.28 -0.54 8.92
CA MET A 52 21.43 -0.41 8.05
C MET A 52 22.14 0.90 8.36
N ILE A 53 23.41 0.85 8.72
CA ILE A 53 24.16 2.02 9.15
C ILE A 53 25.30 2.32 8.18
N ALA A 54 25.41 3.58 7.79
CA ALA A 54 26.49 4.11 6.98
C ALA A 54 27.83 4.08 7.74
N LEU A 55 28.83 3.42 7.17
CA LEU A 55 30.22 3.37 7.63
C LEU A 55 31.06 4.53 7.06
N GLU A 56 30.62 5.04 5.91
CA GLU A 56 31.15 6.19 5.18
C GLU A 56 29.97 7.01 4.64
N ASP A 57 30.25 8.20 4.10
CA ASP A 57 29.19 9.00 3.47
C ASP A 57 28.68 8.30 2.20
N LEU A 58 27.36 8.22 2.07
CA LEU A 58 26.65 7.83 0.84
C LEU A 58 26.14 9.10 0.16
N ASP A 59 26.39 9.23 -1.14
CA ASP A 59 25.85 10.34 -1.94
C ASP A 59 24.38 10.07 -2.30
N ASP A 60 23.70 11.09 -2.84
CA ASP A 60 22.35 10.94 -3.42
C ASP A 60 22.40 10.07 -4.69
N GLY A 61 21.42 9.18 -4.87
CA GLY A 61 21.37 8.21 -5.96
C GLY A 61 22.36 7.04 -5.83
N GLU A 62 23.02 6.88 -4.69
CA GLU A 62 23.98 5.81 -4.47
C GLU A 62 23.27 4.48 -4.15
N SER A 63 23.64 3.41 -4.86
CA SER A 63 23.11 2.07 -4.60
C SER A 63 23.63 1.53 -3.27
N VAL A 64 22.71 1.23 -2.36
CA VAL A 64 22.99 0.68 -1.03
C VAL A 64 23.15 -0.84 -1.08
N PHE A 65 22.27 -1.51 -1.80
CA PHE A 65 22.38 -2.94 -2.13
C PHE A 65 21.51 -3.31 -3.34
N LYS A 66 21.79 -4.48 -3.91
CA LYS A 66 21.01 -5.10 -5.00
C LYS A 66 20.66 -6.54 -4.64
N ILE A 67 19.39 -6.91 -4.84
CA ILE A 67 18.81 -8.21 -4.51
C ILE A 67 18.35 -8.89 -5.79
N PRO A 68 18.94 -10.04 -6.17
CA PRO A 68 18.45 -10.81 -7.31
C PRO A 68 17.00 -11.29 -7.09
N ARG A 69 16.14 -11.22 -8.11
CA ARG A 69 14.72 -11.63 -7.96
C ARG A 69 14.52 -13.08 -7.51
N ASN A 70 15.41 -14.00 -7.86
CA ASN A 70 15.32 -15.40 -7.43
C ASN A 70 15.59 -15.64 -5.92
N VAL A 71 16.04 -14.59 -5.20
CA VAL A 71 16.27 -14.60 -3.75
C VAL A 71 15.01 -14.20 -2.98
N LEU A 72 14.06 -13.50 -3.60
CA LEU A 72 12.80 -13.12 -2.96
C LEU A 72 12.08 -14.36 -2.44
N LEU A 73 11.48 -14.26 -1.25
CA LEU A 73 10.61 -15.33 -0.75
C LEU A 73 9.18 -15.02 -1.18
N GLU A 74 8.73 -15.80 -2.16
CA GLU A 74 7.44 -15.68 -2.81
C GLU A 74 6.99 -17.06 -3.35
N PRO A 75 5.72 -17.23 -3.77
CA PRO A 75 5.24 -18.49 -4.31
C PRO A 75 6.10 -19.07 -5.44
N ASN A 76 6.60 -18.22 -6.34
CA ASN A 76 7.35 -18.64 -7.52
C ASN A 76 8.73 -19.23 -7.20
N THR A 77 9.37 -18.77 -6.13
CA THR A 77 10.76 -19.12 -5.80
C THR A 77 10.87 -20.30 -4.83
N SER A 78 9.76 -20.76 -4.25
CA SER A 78 9.70 -21.89 -3.29
C SER A 78 9.77 -23.24 -3.99
N SER A 79 10.26 -24.26 -3.27
CA SER A 79 10.30 -25.64 -3.76
C SER A 79 8.91 -26.27 -3.93
N ILE A 80 7.87 -25.70 -3.32
CA ILE A 80 6.47 -26.14 -3.49
C ILE A 80 5.66 -25.24 -4.42
N SER A 81 6.34 -24.39 -5.22
CA SER A 81 5.72 -23.39 -6.10
C SER A 81 4.58 -23.95 -6.96
N LYS A 82 4.78 -25.10 -7.60
CA LYS A 82 3.76 -25.76 -8.43
C LYS A 82 2.44 -25.96 -7.68
N THR A 83 2.51 -26.43 -6.43
CA THR A 83 1.33 -26.69 -5.59
C THR A 83 0.63 -25.38 -5.20
N ILE A 84 1.41 -24.37 -4.81
CA ILE A 84 0.89 -23.06 -4.38
C ILE A 84 0.25 -22.32 -5.56
N LEU A 85 0.89 -22.30 -6.72
CA LEU A 85 0.37 -21.65 -7.93
C LEU A 85 -0.86 -22.37 -8.49
N GLU A 86 -0.98 -23.68 -8.31
CA GLU A 86 -2.22 -24.41 -8.63
C GLU A 86 -3.35 -23.97 -7.70
N PHE A 87 -3.09 -23.86 -6.39
CA PHE A 87 -4.06 -23.35 -5.44
C PHE A 87 -4.49 -21.92 -5.77
N GLU A 88 -3.55 -21.04 -6.05
CA GLU A 88 -3.81 -19.65 -6.41
C GLU A 88 -4.73 -19.52 -7.64
N LYS A 89 -4.50 -20.31 -8.69
CA LYS A 89 -5.38 -20.33 -9.88
C LYS A 89 -6.81 -20.76 -9.61
N ASN A 90 -7.05 -21.45 -8.50
CA ASN A 90 -8.38 -21.91 -8.09
C ASN A 90 -8.96 -21.06 -6.96
N LEU A 91 -8.26 -20.01 -6.51
CA LEU A 91 -8.82 -19.07 -5.56
C LEU A 91 -9.94 -18.29 -6.24
N PRO A 92 -11.09 -18.10 -5.56
CA PRO A 92 -12.14 -17.27 -6.11
C PRO A 92 -11.66 -15.81 -6.18
N GLU A 93 -11.94 -15.11 -7.29
CA GLU A 93 -11.66 -13.67 -7.49
C GLU A 93 -12.59 -12.76 -6.65
N ILE A 94 -13.06 -13.24 -5.49
CA ILE A 94 -14.05 -12.54 -4.66
C ILE A 94 -13.40 -11.41 -3.87
N ASP A 95 -12.07 -11.42 -3.72
CA ASP A 95 -11.41 -10.60 -2.71
C ASP A 95 -9.94 -10.29 -3.01
N THR A 96 -9.54 -9.02 -2.95
CA THR A 96 -8.13 -8.61 -3.02
C THR A 96 -7.33 -9.16 -1.83
N ARG A 97 -7.98 -9.45 -0.70
CA ARG A 97 -7.40 -10.11 0.50
C ARG A 97 -6.91 -11.55 0.19
N ASN A 98 -7.38 -12.17 -0.89
CA ASN A 98 -6.87 -13.48 -1.34
C ASN A 98 -5.43 -13.43 -1.87
N LYS A 99 -4.89 -12.24 -2.20
CA LYS A 99 -3.54 -12.09 -2.76
C LYS A 99 -2.43 -12.49 -1.78
N TRP A 100 -2.68 -12.47 -0.47
CA TRP A 100 -1.70 -12.86 0.54
C TRP A 100 -1.67 -14.37 0.80
N LEU A 101 -2.77 -15.08 0.53
CA LEU A 101 -2.88 -16.51 0.83
C LEU A 101 -1.75 -17.36 0.22
N PRO A 102 -1.38 -17.18 -1.07
CA PRO A 102 -0.26 -17.91 -1.66
C PRO A 102 1.07 -17.66 -0.94
N LEU A 103 1.36 -16.40 -0.59
CA LEU A 103 2.57 -16.04 0.15
C LEU A 103 2.55 -16.63 1.57
N LEU A 104 1.42 -16.56 2.27
CA LEU A 104 1.29 -17.09 3.64
C LEU A 104 1.44 -18.61 3.69
N LEU A 105 0.89 -19.34 2.72
CA LEU A 105 1.12 -20.78 2.60
C LEU A 105 2.59 -21.10 2.31
N THR A 106 3.23 -20.29 1.48
CA THR A 106 4.67 -20.41 1.19
C THR A 106 5.50 -20.17 2.45
N LEU A 107 5.21 -19.10 3.20
CA LEU A 107 5.86 -18.79 4.48
C LEU A 107 5.62 -19.87 5.53
N LEU A 108 4.40 -20.39 5.66
CA LEU A 108 4.10 -21.49 6.58
C LEU A 108 5.00 -22.71 6.32
N TYR A 109 5.17 -23.07 5.05
CA TYR A 109 6.04 -24.17 4.65
C TYR A 109 7.53 -23.86 4.90
N GLU A 110 8.02 -22.74 4.36
CA GLU A 110 9.45 -22.41 4.45
C GLU A 110 9.89 -22.12 5.89
N TYR A 111 9.04 -21.49 6.70
CA TYR A 111 9.33 -21.14 8.09
C TYR A 111 9.45 -22.38 8.99
N THR A 112 8.66 -23.43 8.75
CA THR A 112 8.71 -24.68 9.52
C THR A 112 9.69 -25.70 8.95
N ASN A 113 10.15 -25.50 7.71
CA ASN A 113 11.15 -26.34 7.06
C ASN A 113 12.57 -26.01 7.56
N PRO A 114 13.25 -26.91 8.30
CA PRO A 114 14.61 -26.65 8.78
C PRO A 114 15.65 -26.61 7.65
N ALA A 115 15.33 -27.17 6.49
CA ALA A 115 16.18 -27.18 5.30
C ALA A 115 15.84 -26.06 4.30
N SER A 116 14.98 -25.10 4.69
CA SER A 116 14.65 -23.96 3.83
C SER A 116 15.91 -23.23 3.38
N LYS A 117 16.00 -22.89 2.10
CA LYS A 117 17.11 -22.07 1.60
C LYS A 117 17.12 -20.66 2.19
N TRP A 118 16.00 -20.20 2.74
CA TRP A 118 15.87 -18.92 3.44
C TRP A 118 16.05 -19.03 4.94
N ARG A 119 16.50 -20.18 5.47
CA ARG A 119 16.63 -20.39 6.92
C ARG A 119 17.38 -19.24 7.64
N PRO A 120 18.52 -18.72 7.13
CA PRO A 120 19.21 -17.59 7.78
C PRO A 120 18.40 -16.29 7.82
N TYR A 121 17.57 -16.04 6.80
CA TYR A 121 16.64 -14.90 6.76
C TYR A 121 15.46 -15.12 7.71
N LEU A 122 14.83 -16.29 7.65
CA LEU A 122 13.66 -16.63 8.47
C LEU A 122 13.97 -16.74 9.97
N ASP A 123 15.25 -16.90 10.35
CA ASP A 123 15.70 -16.84 11.74
C ASP A 123 15.70 -15.42 12.33
N LEU A 124 15.61 -14.38 11.49
CA LEU A 124 15.49 -12.98 11.93
C LEU A 124 14.04 -12.54 12.20
N VAL A 125 13.06 -13.34 11.77
CA VAL A 125 11.62 -13.04 11.88
C VAL A 125 11.25 -12.73 13.33
N PRO A 126 10.69 -11.53 13.62
CA PRO A 126 10.32 -11.11 14.96
C PRO A 126 9.31 -12.03 15.64
N SER A 127 9.35 -12.10 16.98
CA SER A 127 8.24 -12.64 17.76
C SER A 127 7.06 -11.65 17.78
N GLU A 128 5.87 -12.12 18.16
CA GLU A 128 4.66 -11.29 18.27
C GLU A 128 4.85 -10.07 19.20
N THR A 129 5.62 -10.25 20.28
CA THR A 129 5.97 -9.15 21.21
C THR A 129 6.83 -8.07 20.56
N VAL A 130 7.59 -8.42 19.53
CA VAL A 130 8.43 -7.49 18.77
C VAL A 130 7.65 -6.84 17.64
N LEU A 131 6.77 -7.60 16.96
CA LEU A 131 5.87 -7.04 15.95
C LEU A 131 4.97 -5.96 16.55
N ASN A 132 4.48 -6.18 17.77
CA ASN A 132 3.72 -5.20 18.56
C ASN A 132 2.51 -4.56 17.86
N GLN A 133 2.07 -5.11 16.72
CA GLN A 133 0.84 -4.72 16.04
C GLN A 133 -0.38 -4.95 16.96
N PRO A 134 -1.41 -4.10 16.90
CA PRO A 134 -2.66 -4.23 17.65
C PRO A 134 -3.34 -5.59 17.62
N ILE A 135 -3.20 -6.35 16.53
CA ILE A 135 -3.73 -7.72 16.42
C ILE A 135 -3.15 -8.69 17.48
N PHE A 136 -2.00 -8.36 18.07
CA PHE A 136 -1.36 -9.13 19.15
C PHE A 136 -1.57 -8.52 20.55
N TRP A 137 -2.38 -7.48 20.66
CA TRP A 137 -2.71 -6.86 21.94
C TRP A 137 -3.82 -7.65 22.64
N ASN A 138 -3.84 -7.61 23.97
CA ASN A 138 -4.94 -8.21 24.70
C ASN A 138 -6.20 -7.33 24.61
N GLU A 139 -7.35 -7.88 24.99
CA GLU A 139 -8.65 -7.19 24.89
C GLU A 139 -8.67 -5.85 25.64
N GLN A 140 -8.06 -5.78 26.84
CA GLN A 140 -8.01 -4.55 27.64
C GLN A 140 -7.15 -3.46 26.97
N GLU A 141 -6.06 -3.85 26.31
CA GLU A 141 -5.21 -2.93 25.57
C GLU A 141 -5.89 -2.44 24.28
N ARG A 142 -6.65 -3.30 23.60
CA ARG A 142 -7.41 -2.92 22.40
C ARG A 142 -8.54 -1.95 22.69
N GLU A 143 -9.04 -1.88 23.91
CA GLU A 143 -10.02 -0.85 24.30
C GLU A 143 -9.46 0.58 24.13
N TYR A 144 -8.14 0.77 24.27
CA TYR A 144 -7.52 2.08 24.01
C TYR A 144 -7.59 2.49 22.54
N LEU A 145 -7.70 1.53 21.61
CA LEU A 145 -7.76 1.81 20.17
C LEU A 145 -9.07 2.46 19.73
N LYS A 146 -10.16 2.31 20.52
CA LYS A 146 -11.44 3.02 20.26
C LYS A 146 -11.27 4.53 20.20
N LEU A 147 -10.30 5.03 20.95
CA LEU A 147 -10.03 6.45 21.11
C LEU A 147 -9.41 7.09 19.88
N ILE A 148 -8.75 6.27 19.07
CA ILE A 148 -8.15 6.65 17.80
C ILE A 148 -8.91 6.02 16.62
N GLY A 149 -10.11 5.45 16.84
CA GLY A 149 -10.92 4.85 15.78
C GLY A 149 -10.32 3.60 15.13
N LEU A 150 -9.31 2.98 15.74
CA LEU A 150 -8.55 1.89 15.10
C LEU A 150 -9.06 0.49 15.48
N LYS A 151 -9.93 0.39 16.50
CA LYS A 151 -10.30 -0.92 17.07
C LYS A 151 -11.05 -1.81 16.06
N ASP A 152 -12.03 -1.25 15.37
CA ASP A 152 -12.91 -2.05 14.51
C ASP A 152 -12.12 -2.64 13.34
N GLY A 153 -11.27 -1.84 12.69
CA GLY A 153 -10.36 -2.34 11.65
C GLY A 153 -9.40 -3.44 12.12
N VAL A 154 -8.90 -3.35 13.36
CA VAL A 154 -8.03 -4.39 13.95
C VAL A 154 -8.79 -5.68 14.26
N ASP A 155 -10.04 -5.57 14.72
CA ASP A 155 -10.91 -6.73 14.98
C ASP A 155 -11.31 -7.41 13.66
N ASP A 156 -11.54 -6.63 12.60
CA ASP A 156 -11.80 -7.11 11.26
C ASP A 156 -10.58 -7.83 10.68
N ASP A 157 -9.37 -7.27 10.83
CA ASP A 157 -8.12 -7.93 10.43
C ASP A 157 -7.97 -9.30 11.10
N GLU A 158 -8.15 -9.35 12.44
CA GLU A 158 -8.08 -10.61 13.19
C GLU A 158 -9.12 -11.62 12.68
N THR A 159 -10.36 -11.18 12.52
CA THR A 159 -11.46 -12.02 12.02
C THR A 159 -11.15 -12.55 10.61
N ASN A 160 -10.61 -11.72 9.73
CA ASN A 160 -10.29 -12.09 8.35
C ASN A 160 -9.12 -13.05 8.29
N ILE A 161 -8.09 -12.88 9.13
CA ILE A 161 -6.99 -13.84 9.28
C ILE A 161 -7.54 -15.20 9.75
N GLU A 162 -8.42 -15.22 10.75
CA GLU A 162 -9.03 -16.47 11.24
C GLU A 162 -9.86 -17.17 10.16
N LYS A 163 -10.70 -16.42 9.44
CA LYS A 163 -11.47 -16.94 8.30
C LYS A 163 -10.56 -17.48 7.20
N GLY A 164 -9.49 -16.75 6.86
CA GLY A 164 -8.46 -17.16 5.89
C GLY A 164 -7.87 -18.53 6.25
N TYR A 165 -7.50 -18.70 7.51
CA TYR A 165 -6.98 -19.97 8.01
C TYR A 165 -8.01 -21.10 7.94
N ILE A 166 -9.23 -20.86 8.42
CA ILE A 166 -10.27 -21.89 8.53
C ILE A 166 -10.79 -22.33 7.16
N TYR A 167 -11.06 -21.40 6.26
CA TYR A 167 -11.75 -21.67 5.00
C TYR A 167 -10.80 -22.02 3.85
N PHE A 168 -9.54 -21.59 3.90
CA PHE A 168 -8.58 -21.81 2.81
C PHE A 168 -7.39 -22.65 3.25
N VAL A 169 -6.71 -22.26 4.33
CA VAL A 169 -5.46 -22.92 4.75
C VAL A 169 -5.71 -24.33 5.29
N LEU A 170 -6.70 -24.52 6.17
CA LEU A 170 -7.02 -25.85 6.71
C LEU A 170 -7.38 -26.87 5.61
N PRO A 171 -8.31 -26.59 4.67
CA PRO A 171 -8.58 -27.50 3.55
C PRO A 171 -7.37 -27.76 2.65
N PHE A 172 -6.56 -26.72 2.39
CA PHE A 172 -5.35 -26.87 1.61
C PHE A 172 -4.34 -27.82 2.29
N MET A 173 -4.13 -27.67 3.61
CA MET A 173 -3.26 -28.55 4.38
C MET A 173 -3.79 -30.00 4.43
N ASP A 174 -5.11 -30.20 4.51
CA ASP A 174 -5.69 -31.55 4.50
C ASP A 174 -5.43 -32.30 3.19
N LYS A 175 -5.39 -31.56 2.06
CA LYS A 175 -5.05 -32.08 0.73
C LYS A 175 -3.53 -32.33 0.56
N HIS A 176 -2.68 -31.54 1.24
CA HIS A 176 -1.23 -31.51 1.06
C HIS A 176 -0.44 -31.89 2.33
N LYS A 177 -0.82 -33.01 2.94
CA LYS A 177 -0.25 -33.53 4.22
C LYS A 177 1.23 -33.84 4.18
N GLU A 178 1.80 -34.01 2.99
CA GLU A 178 3.23 -34.20 2.77
C GLU A 178 4.06 -32.95 3.11
N TYR A 179 3.45 -31.76 3.07
CA TYR A 179 4.11 -30.49 3.38
C TYR A 179 3.62 -29.88 4.69
N PHE A 180 2.35 -30.14 5.06
CA PHE A 180 1.71 -29.45 6.18
C PHE A 180 1.17 -30.40 7.26
N ASP A 181 1.50 -30.09 8.51
CA ASP A 181 0.92 -30.70 9.72
C ASP A 181 0.16 -29.62 10.52
N PRO A 182 -1.17 -29.73 10.73
CA PRO A 182 -1.97 -28.80 11.53
C PRO A 182 -1.54 -28.65 12.99
N LYS A 183 -0.73 -29.58 13.52
CA LYS A 183 -0.13 -29.45 14.87
C LYS A 183 1.04 -28.48 14.90
N ILE A 184 1.68 -28.25 13.77
CA ILE A 184 2.83 -27.34 13.60
C ILE A 184 2.33 -26.03 12.98
N HIS A 185 1.58 -26.13 11.89
CA HIS A 185 1.02 -25.03 11.11
C HIS A 185 -0.30 -24.57 11.71
N THR A 186 -0.23 -24.08 12.94
CA THR A 186 -1.40 -23.68 13.74
C THR A 186 -1.91 -22.29 13.34
N LEU A 187 -3.15 -21.95 13.74
CA LEU A 187 -3.70 -20.60 13.61
C LEU A 187 -2.79 -19.52 14.24
N GLY A 188 -2.18 -19.81 15.39
CA GLY A 188 -1.26 -18.87 16.04
C GLY A 188 -0.03 -18.58 15.18
N LEU A 189 0.58 -19.61 14.58
CA LEU A 189 1.69 -19.41 13.65
C LEU A 189 1.25 -18.65 12.40
N TYR A 190 0.08 -19.00 11.84
CA TYR A 190 -0.47 -18.31 10.68
C TYR A 190 -0.72 -16.83 10.96
N LYS A 191 -1.33 -16.48 12.10
CA LYS A 191 -1.55 -15.09 12.52
C LYS A 191 -0.24 -14.32 12.70
N ARG A 192 0.78 -14.95 13.29
CA ARG A 192 2.12 -14.36 13.39
C ARG A 192 2.72 -14.06 12.02
N LEU A 193 2.61 -15.00 11.07
CA LEU A 193 3.13 -14.81 9.71
C LEU A 193 2.30 -13.78 8.92
N ALA A 194 1.00 -13.67 9.17
CA ALA A 194 0.16 -12.62 8.61
C ALA A 194 0.61 -11.23 9.10
N GLY A 195 0.84 -11.07 10.41
CA GLY A 195 1.43 -9.84 10.95
C GLY A 195 2.83 -9.55 10.38
N PHE A 196 3.63 -10.60 10.14
CA PHE A 196 4.93 -10.45 9.49
C PHE A 196 4.82 -9.98 8.03
N VAL A 197 3.92 -10.56 7.23
CA VAL A 197 3.67 -10.09 5.85
C VAL A 197 3.19 -8.63 5.86
N MET A 198 2.28 -8.28 6.77
CA MET A 198 1.75 -6.93 6.91
C MET A 198 2.83 -5.88 7.18
N ALA A 199 3.83 -6.22 8.00
CA ALA A 199 4.87 -5.28 8.39
C ALA A 199 6.15 -5.33 7.52
N TYR A 200 6.39 -6.40 6.75
CA TYR A 200 7.70 -6.64 6.11
C TYR A 200 7.62 -7.05 4.63
N SER A 201 6.44 -7.29 4.07
CA SER A 201 6.32 -7.60 2.63
C SER A 201 6.33 -6.35 1.78
N PHE A 202 6.73 -6.51 0.52
CA PHE A 202 6.75 -5.46 -0.49
C PHE A 202 5.87 -5.88 -1.66
N THR A 203 5.20 -4.90 -2.26
CA THR A 203 4.43 -5.07 -3.49
C THR A 203 4.96 -4.06 -4.51
N ASP A 204 5.14 -4.50 -5.75
CA ASP A 204 5.58 -3.66 -6.86
C ASP A 204 4.39 -2.80 -7.33
N SER A 205 4.31 -1.55 -6.89
CA SER A 205 3.17 -0.66 -7.15
C SER A 205 2.97 -0.35 -8.63
N ASP A 206 4.03 -0.46 -9.46
CA ASP A 206 3.96 -0.22 -10.90
C ASP A 206 3.32 -1.38 -11.68
N SER A 207 3.12 -2.54 -11.04
CA SER A 207 2.52 -3.72 -11.65
C SER A 207 1.08 -3.94 -11.17
N VAL A 208 0.12 -3.87 -12.10
CA VAL A 208 -1.33 -4.07 -11.83
C VAL A 208 -1.64 -5.41 -11.16
N ASP A 209 -0.87 -6.46 -11.49
CA ASP A 209 -1.01 -7.81 -10.93
C ASP A 209 0.04 -8.12 -9.85
N ALA A 210 0.65 -7.09 -9.27
CA ALA A 210 1.68 -7.29 -8.27
C ALA A 210 1.14 -8.03 -7.05
N LYS A 211 1.98 -8.95 -6.56
CA LYS A 211 1.71 -9.77 -5.39
C LYS A 211 2.77 -9.43 -4.35
N PRO A 212 2.42 -9.48 -3.06
CA PRO A 212 3.40 -9.27 -2.02
C PRO A 212 4.48 -10.35 -2.10
N ALA A 213 5.72 -9.93 -1.83
CA ALA A 213 6.86 -10.81 -1.63
C ALA A 213 7.62 -10.37 -0.39
N MET A 214 8.29 -11.31 0.27
CA MET A 214 9.28 -10.93 1.27
C MET A 214 10.60 -10.65 0.56
N VAL A 215 11.22 -9.52 0.89
CA VAL A 215 12.42 -9.00 0.22
C VAL A 215 13.58 -8.98 1.23
N PRO A 216 14.35 -10.08 1.35
CA PRO A 216 15.43 -10.16 2.33
C PRO A 216 16.43 -9.00 2.15
N MET A 217 16.85 -8.38 3.26
CA MET A 217 17.67 -7.17 3.34
C MET A 217 16.89 -5.86 3.22
N ALA A 218 15.95 -5.74 2.28
CA ALA A 218 15.14 -4.53 2.16
C ALA A 218 14.27 -4.33 3.40
N ASP A 219 13.70 -5.43 3.91
CA ASP A 219 12.85 -5.46 5.10
C ASP A 219 13.60 -5.31 6.44
N ILE A 220 14.91 -5.05 6.41
CA ILE A 220 15.73 -4.71 7.59
C ILE A 220 15.79 -3.19 7.82
N LEU A 221 15.60 -2.40 6.77
CA LEU A 221 15.66 -0.94 6.89
C LEU A 221 14.41 -0.45 7.63
N ASN A 222 14.62 0.40 8.63
CA ASN A 222 13.52 1.04 9.33
C ASN A 222 12.91 2.17 8.49
N HIS A 223 11.75 2.65 8.92
CA HIS A 223 11.05 3.79 8.32
C HIS A 223 11.10 5.03 9.21
N ILE A 224 11.18 6.17 8.55
CA ILE A 224 10.79 7.48 9.04
C ILE A 224 10.16 8.24 7.86
N SER A 225 9.29 9.21 8.14
CA SER A 225 8.65 10.05 7.12
C SER A 225 9.70 10.79 6.27
N ASP A 226 10.70 11.38 6.93
CA ASP A 226 11.87 12.03 6.29
C ASP A 226 12.96 10.99 5.95
N ASN A 227 12.58 9.98 5.16
CA ASN A 227 13.44 8.87 4.77
C ASN A 227 14.61 9.31 3.88
N ASN A 228 15.58 8.42 3.66
CA ASN A 228 16.76 8.74 2.84
C ASN A 228 17.11 7.66 1.82
N ALA A 229 16.23 6.68 1.62
CA ALA A 229 16.36 5.64 0.62
C ALA A 229 15.00 5.07 0.24
N HIS A 230 14.91 4.49 -0.95
CA HIS A 230 13.73 3.77 -1.43
C HIS A 230 14.14 2.54 -2.25
N LEU A 231 13.19 1.63 -2.45
CA LEU A 231 13.40 0.40 -3.21
C LEU A 231 12.91 0.57 -4.66
N GLU A 232 13.79 0.28 -5.60
CA GLU A 232 13.50 0.27 -7.04
C GLU A 232 13.34 -1.18 -7.55
N PHE A 233 12.30 -1.41 -8.35
CA PHE A 233 12.02 -2.72 -8.96
C PHE A 233 12.61 -2.83 -10.37
N GLY A 234 13.84 -3.32 -10.48
CA GLY A 234 14.47 -3.61 -11.78
C GLY A 234 14.11 -4.99 -12.35
N GLU A 235 14.44 -5.24 -13.62
CA GLU A 235 14.15 -6.53 -14.29
C GLU A 235 14.86 -7.71 -13.62
N GLU A 236 16.16 -7.57 -13.33
CA GLU A 236 16.97 -8.64 -12.73
C GLU A 236 17.12 -8.50 -11.21
N PHE A 237 17.17 -7.26 -10.72
CA PHE A 237 17.47 -6.93 -9.33
C PHE A 237 16.46 -5.92 -8.78
N LEU A 238 16.14 -6.06 -7.50
CA LEU A 238 15.61 -4.96 -6.71
C LEU A 238 16.79 -4.18 -6.13
N SER A 239 16.76 -2.85 -6.21
CA SER A 239 17.88 -2.00 -5.76
C SER A 239 17.39 -1.03 -4.70
N MET A 240 18.07 -0.99 -3.56
CA MET A 240 17.85 0.09 -2.59
C MET A 240 18.79 1.23 -2.94
N VAL A 241 18.24 2.43 -3.13
CA VAL A 241 18.98 3.61 -3.60
C VAL A 241 18.70 4.77 -2.65
N THR A 242 19.76 5.52 -2.30
CA THR A 242 19.60 6.72 -1.49
C THR A 242 18.87 7.82 -2.26
N THR A 243 17.97 8.53 -1.58
CA THR A 243 17.22 9.70 -2.11
C THR A 243 17.80 11.03 -1.63
N GLN A 244 18.77 10.96 -0.72
CA GLN A 244 19.54 12.07 -0.21
C GLN A 244 20.84 11.57 0.41
N ARG A 245 21.78 12.48 0.63
CA ARG A 245 23.08 12.15 1.25
C ARG A 245 22.88 11.55 2.65
N VAL A 246 23.50 10.40 2.91
CA VAL A 246 23.56 9.79 4.25
C VAL A 246 24.96 9.93 4.81
N HIS A 247 25.11 10.68 5.90
CA HIS A 247 26.40 10.86 6.55
C HIS A 247 26.86 9.60 7.26
N LYS A 248 28.18 9.41 7.34
CA LYS A 248 28.83 8.38 8.15
C LYS A 248 28.25 8.32 9.57
N GLY A 249 27.82 7.13 9.96
CA GLY A 249 27.19 6.84 11.25
C GLY A 249 25.67 7.02 11.25
N GLY A 250 25.10 7.62 10.21
CA GLY A 250 23.65 7.72 10.00
C GLY A 250 23.03 6.39 9.62
N GLU A 251 21.78 6.20 10.00
CA GLU A 251 20.95 5.07 9.59
C GLU A 251 20.33 5.35 8.22
N VAL A 252 20.31 4.32 7.38
CA VAL A 252 19.61 4.32 6.10
C VAL A 252 18.16 3.93 6.38
N PHE A 253 17.25 4.86 6.11
CA PHE A 253 15.82 4.72 6.33
C PHE A 253 15.11 4.54 5.00
N ASN A 254 14.29 3.50 4.92
CA ASN A 254 13.40 3.27 3.79
C ASN A 254 12.09 4.08 3.96
N THR A 255 11.34 4.23 2.87
CA THR A 255 9.93 4.61 2.94
C THR A 255 9.03 3.37 3.01
N TYR A 256 8.01 3.41 3.85
CA TYR A 256 6.91 2.43 3.84
C TYR A 256 5.68 2.97 3.10
N GLY A 257 5.79 4.15 2.49
CA GLY A 257 4.68 4.94 1.97
C GLY A 257 4.40 6.16 2.84
N ASN A 258 3.44 6.98 2.40
CA ASN A 258 2.99 8.18 3.10
C ASN A 258 1.91 7.81 4.12
N LEU A 259 2.33 7.28 5.28
CA LEU A 259 1.43 6.68 6.26
C LEU A 259 1.24 7.55 7.50
N ASP A 260 -0.02 7.69 7.92
CA ASP A 260 -0.36 8.27 9.22
C ASP A 260 0.04 7.34 10.38
N ASN A 261 0.11 7.87 11.60
CA ASN A 261 0.48 7.08 12.76
C ASN A 261 -0.54 5.97 13.12
N CYS A 262 -1.79 6.04 12.66
CA CYS A 262 -2.76 4.97 12.85
C CYS A 262 -2.42 3.75 11.97
N ASN A 263 -2.08 3.98 10.71
CA ASN A 263 -1.65 2.98 9.75
C ASN A 263 -0.28 2.41 10.12
N LEU A 264 0.67 3.25 10.54
CA LEU A 264 1.95 2.78 11.10
C LEU A 264 1.72 1.83 12.29
N LEU A 265 0.81 2.20 13.21
CA LEU A 265 0.51 1.37 14.37
C LEU A 265 -0.18 0.06 13.97
N ARG A 266 -1.22 0.11 13.14
CA ARG A 266 -1.98 -1.05 12.68
C ARG A 266 -1.08 -2.04 11.95
N SER A 267 -0.33 -1.54 10.97
CA SER A 267 0.40 -2.37 10.01
C SER A 267 1.80 -2.73 10.46
N TYR A 268 2.47 -1.92 11.28
CA TYR A 268 3.87 -2.14 11.67
C TYR A 268 4.12 -2.17 13.18
N GLY A 269 3.13 -1.80 14.00
CA GLY A 269 3.22 -1.89 15.46
C GLY A 269 4.11 -0.82 16.12
N PHE A 270 4.40 0.27 15.40
CA PHE A 270 5.09 1.46 15.91
C PHE A 270 4.39 2.74 15.43
N ILE A 271 4.81 3.88 15.96
CA ILE A 271 4.41 5.21 15.48
C ILE A 271 5.67 6.07 15.34
N GLU A 272 5.60 7.11 14.52
CA GLU A 272 6.59 8.18 14.56
C GLU A 272 6.26 9.18 15.67
N GLU A 273 7.27 9.62 16.42
CA GLU A 273 7.07 10.67 17.41
C GLU A 273 6.73 11.97 16.68
N PRO A 274 5.68 12.71 17.08
CA PRO A 274 5.24 13.90 16.36
C PRO A 274 6.37 14.94 16.16
N PRO A 275 6.45 15.57 14.98
CA PRO A 275 5.47 15.51 13.90
C PRO A 275 5.76 14.40 12.86
N ASN A 276 4.78 13.51 12.64
CA ASN A 276 4.64 12.78 11.37
C ASN A 276 3.97 13.75 10.38
N THR A 277 4.61 14.02 9.24
CA THR A 277 4.09 14.98 8.23
C THR A 277 2.91 14.45 7.44
N PHE A 278 2.67 13.15 7.48
CA PHE A 278 1.56 12.45 6.84
C PHE A 278 0.44 12.09 7.83
N ASP A 279 0.50 12.57 9.08
CA ASP A 279 -0.61 12.38 10.01
C ASP A 279 -1.88 13.08 9.49
N GLU A 280 -2.99 12.34 9.50
CA GLU A 280 -4.31 12.84 9.10
C GLU A 280 -5.35 12.72 10.20
N VAL A 281 -6.49 13.39 10.00
CA VAL A 281 -7.64 13.27 10.89
C VAL A 281 -8.92 13.15 10.10
N GLU A 282 -9.59 12.01 10.28
CA GLU A 282 -10.93 11.81 9.75
C GLU A 282 -11.96 12.49 10.66
N ILE A 283 -12.77 13.39 10.10
CA ILE A 283 -13.90 14.01 10.80
C ILE A 283 -15.18 13.35 10.26
N PRO A 284 -15.88 12.52 11.06
CA PRO A 284 -17.05 11.80 10.57
C PRO A 284 -18.13 12.73 10.04
N LEU A 285 -18.78 12.37 8.94
CA LEU A 285 -19.85 13.17 8.33
C LEU A 285 -21.00 13.48 9.29
N LYS A 286 -21.25 12.61 10.29
CA LYS A 286 -22.21 12.86 11.36
C LYS A 286 -21.91 14.15 12.14
N VAL A 287 -20.63 14.48 12.34
CA VAL A 287 -20.23 15.73 13.00
C VAL A 287 -20.65 16.94 12.16
N PHE A 288 -20.54 16.84 10.83
CA PHE A 288 -21.03 17.88 9.92
C PHE A 288 -22.56 17.97 9.96
N GLN A 289 -23.27 16.84 9.97
CA GLN A 289 -24.73 16.81 10.13
C GLN A 289 -25.15 17.57 11.40
N ASP A 290 -24.50 17.28 12.53
CA ASP A 290 -24.79 17.91 13.83
C ASP A 290 -24.54 19.43 13.79
N VAL A 291 -23.41 19.87 13.23
CA VAL A 291 -23.03 21.29 13.13
C VAL A 291 -23.91 22.08 12.16
N LEU A 292 -24.40 21.42 11.12
CA LEU A 292 -25.35 21.98 10.15
C LEU A 292 -26.81 21.86 10.62
N GLU A 293 -27.06 21.24 11.78
CA GLU A 293 -28.39 21.03 12.36
C GLU A 293 -29.36 20.33 11.39
N ILE A 294 -28.87 19.36 10.61
CA ILE A 294 -29.68 18.63 9.64
C ILE A 294 -30.44 17.50 10.34
N PRO A 295 -31.79 17.43 10.26
CA PRO A 295 -32.56 16.35 10.85
C PRO A 295 -32.20 14.96 10.28
N ASP A 296 -32.19 13.93 11.13
CA ASP A 296 -31.79 12.57 10.75
C ASP A 296 -32.52 12.03 9.53
N ASN A 297 -33.85 12.20 9.47
CA ASN A 297 -34.65 11.75 8.33
C ASN A 297 -34.28 12.42 7.00
N VAL A 298 -33.80 13.67 7.05
CA VAL A 298 -33.34 14.40 5.86
C VAL A 298 -31.94 13.95 5.47
N TRP A 299 -31.07 13.74 6.46
CA TRP A 299 -29.71 13.25 6.24
C TRP A 299 -29.71 11.85 5.63
N GLU A 300 -30.42 10.90 6.24
CA GLU A 300 -30.54 9.52 5.75
C GLU A 300 -31.06 9.51 4.31
N SER A 301 -32.13 10.25 4.02
CA SER A 301 -32.67 10.34 2.66
C SER A 301 -31.66 10.88 1.64
N LYS A 302 -30.79 11.83 2.02
CA LYS A 302 -29.77 12.38 1.12
C LYS A 302 -28.60 11.43 0.92
N VAL A 303 -28.12 10.79 1.98
CA VAL A 303 -27.03 9.81 1.91
C VAL A 303 -27.44 8.61 1.06
N SER A 304 -28.68 8.12 1.21
CA SER A 304 -29.21 7.03 0.38
C SER A 304 -29.31 7.42 -1.09
N GLN A 305 -29.80 8.64 -1.41
CA GLN A 305 -29.84 9.14 -2.79
C GLN A 305 -28.45 9.26 -3.41
N PHE A 306 -27.46 9.69 -2.62
CA PHE A 306 -26.07 9.79 -3.07
C PHE A 306 -25.44 8.41 -3.31
N HIS A 307 -25.68 7.44 -2.42
CA HIS A 307 -25.25 6.05 -2.61
C HIS A 307 -25.85 5.43 -3.88
N GLU A 308 -27.15 5.64 -4.14
CA GLU A 308 -27.79 5.18 -5.37
C GLU A 308 -27.15 5.79 -6.63
N GLN A 309 -26.78 7.07 -6.58
CA GLN A 309 -26.08 7.75 -7.69
C GLN A 309 -24.67 7.22 -7.91
N ILE A 310 -23.87 7.01 -6.85
CA ILE A 310 -22.52 6.43 -6.96
C ILE A 310 -22.59 5.02 -7.54
N ILE A 311 -23.50 4.18 -7.06
CA ILE A 311 -23.70 2.82 -7.58
C ILE A 311 -24.10 2.87 -9.06
N HIS A 312 -24.95 3.82 -9.45
CA HIS A 312 -25.34 4.01 -10.84
C HIS A 312 -24.15 4.43 -11.72
N ASP A 313 -23.32 5.36 -11.27
CA ASP A 313 -22.16 5.83 -12.05
C ASP A 313 -21.03 4.79 -12.14
N THR A 314 -20.78 4.03 -11.06
CA THR A 314 -19.81 2.90 -11.07
C THR A 314 -20.31 1.68 -11.86
N THR A 315 -21.62 1.47 -11.97
CA THR A 315 -22.18 0.39 -12.82
C THR A 315 -22.24 0.75 -14.30
N PHE A 316 -22.30 2.04 -14.66
CA PHE A 316 -22.20 2.51 -16.05
C PHE A 316 -20.76 2.49 -16.58
N THR A 317 -19.75 2.76 -15.74
CA THR A 317 -18.33 2.71 -16.16
C THR A 317 -17.80 1.28 -16.31
N LYS A 318 -18.34 0.29 -15.58
CA LYS A 318 -17.94 -1.13 -15.70
C LYS A 318 -18.58 -1.88 -16.88
N LYS A 319 -19.40 -1.24 -17.73
CA LYS A 319 -20.21 -1.93 -18.75
C LYS A 319 -19.97 -1.59 -20.23
N ASP A 320 -18.89 -0.89 -20.59
CA ASP A 320 -18.58 -0.71 -22.02
C ASP A 320 -17.07 -0.61 -22.33
N PRO A 321 -16.44 -1.73 -22.73
CA PRO A 321 -15.40 -1.73 -23.74
C PRO A 321 -16.00 -2.26 -25.05
N ASP A 322 -15.96 -1.42 -26.08
CA ASP A 322 -16.34 -1.68 -27.49
C ASP A 322 -17.79 -1.45 -27.91
N PHE A 323 -18.10 -0.23 -28.38
CA PHE A 323 -18.96 -0.11 -29.57
C PHE A 323 -18.68 1.15 -30.42
N ILE A 324 -17.72 1.05 -31.35
CA ILE A 324 -17.73 1.83 -32.60
C ILE A 324 -17.49 0.90 -33.80
N LYS A 325 -18.42 1.01 -34.78
CA LYS A 325 -18.47 0.47 -36.18
C LYS A 325 -19.03 -0.95 -36.32
N THR A 326 -19.98 -1.27 -37.22
CA THR A 326 -20.25 -0.77 -38.59
C THR A 326 -21.62 -1.26 -39.09
N GLU A 327 -22.27 -0.50 -39.97
CA GLU A 327 -23.41 -0.97 -40.80
C GLU A 327 -22.97 -2.07 -41.79
N SER A 328 -23.76 -3.15 -41.94
CA SER A 328 -24.37 -3.56 -43.24
C SER A 328 -24.96 -4.99 -43.23
N ASN A 329 -26.09 -5.12 -43.95
CA ASN A 329 -26.67 -6.31 -44.60
C ASN A 329 -27.64 -7.27 -43.84
N THR A 330 -28.93 -6.98 -44.04
CA THR A 330 -29.98 -7.82 -44.68
C THR A 330 -30.16 -9.30 -44.29
N LYS A 331 -31.32 -9.64 -43.70
CA LYS A 331 -32.48 -10.33 -44.34
C LYS A 331 -33.43 -10.94 -43.28
N ASN A 332 -34.74 -10.74 -43.50
CA ASN A 332 -35.90 -11.63 -43.25
C ASN A 332 -36.05 -12.30 -41.87
N SER A 333 -37.21 -12.40 -41.23
CA SER A 333 -38.62 -12.23 -41.62
C SER A 333 -39.51 -12.63 -40.43
N LYS A 334 -40.78 -12.19 -40.45
CA LYS A 334 -41.95 -12.70 -39.69
C LYS A 334 -42.04 -12.29 -38.22
N GLU A 335 -43.19 -11.99 -37.64
CA GLU A 335 -44.60 -11.87 -38.05
C GLU A 335 -45.33 -11.28 -36.82
N ASN A 336 -46.32 -10.39 -37.03
CA ASN A 336 -47.60 -10.27 -36.31
C ASN A 336 -47.58 -9.93 -34.79
N ASN A 337 -48.38 -9.03 -34.20
CA ASN A 337 -49.68 -8.42 -34.49
C ASN A 337 -49.77 -7.10 -33.68
N VAL A 338 -50.20 -5.97 -34.28
CA VAL A 338 -51.56 -5.37 -34.20
C VAL A 338 -52.01 -4.93 -32.80
N GLU A 339 -52.07 -3.61 -32.61
CA GLU A 339 -53.19 -2.81 -32.08
C GLU A 339 -52.80 -1.32 -32.25
N ILE A 340 -53.15 -0.66 -33.36
CA ILE A 340 -54.34 0.18 -33.56
C ILE A 340 -54.68 1.08 -32.38
N GLU A 341 -54.15 2.30 -32.39
CA GLU A 341 -54.97 3.50 -32.15
C GLU A 341 -54.59 4.58 -33.18
N ASN A 342 -55.54 4.85 -34.08
CA ASN A 342 -55.53 6.02 -34.95
C ASN A 342 -55.99 7.24 -34.16
N LYS A 343 -55.24 8.34 -34.24
CA LYS A 343 -55.82 9.69 -34.25
C LYS A 343 -55.01 10.62 -35.16
N ASP A 344 -55.55 10.76 -36.35
CA ASP A 344 -55.73 11.98 -37.14
C ASP A 344 -54.59 13.01 -37.23
N MET A 345 -53.94 12.95 -38.40
CA MET A 345 -53.67 14.04 -39.34
C MET A 345 -54.02 15.47 -38.88
N LYS A 346 -53.05 16.37 -39.03
CA LYS A 346 -53.21 17.57 -39.87
C LYS A 346 -51.86 18.05 -40.39
N ASP A 347 -51.70 17.90 -41.70
CA ASP A 347 -50.71 18.60 -42.51
C ASP A 347 -50.90 20.11 -42.42
N SER A 348 -49.79 20.86 -42.46
CA SER A 348 -49.73 22.05 -43.29
C SER A 348 -48.31 22.29 -43.80
N ASN A 349 -48.22 22.28 -45.12
CA ASN A 349 -47.07 22.63 -45.94
C ASN A 349 -46.58 24.06 -45.68
N GLY A 350 -45.26 24.24 -45.81
CA GLY A 350 -44.61 25.55 -45.94
C GLY A 350 -43.23 25.41 -46.58
N GLN A 351 -43.20 25.51 -47.91
CA GLN A 351 -42.02 25.52 -48.78
C GLN A 351 -41.08 26.71 -48.55
N THR A 352 -39.94 26.63 -49.26
CA THR A 352 -39.02 27.70 -49.74
C THR A 352 -37.81 28.00 -48.86
N THR A 353 -36.59 28.23 -49.35
CA THR A 353 -35.89 28.06 -50.65
C THR A 353 -34.39 28.31 -50.40
N THR A 354 -33.53 27.54 -51.07
CA THR A 354 -32.22 27.88 -51.68
C THR A 354 -31.25 28.86 -51.00
N SER A 355 -29.97 28.46 -50.87
CA SER A 355 -28.90 29.04 -51.70
C SER A 355 -27.60 28.22 -51.67
N ASN A 356 -27.04 28.05 -52.86
CA ASN A 356 -25.71 27.53 -53.16
C ASN A 356 -24.63 28.52 -52.73
N SER A 357 -23.44 28.02 -52.40
CA SER A 357 -22.23 28.46 -53.11
C SER A 357 -21.15 27.37 -53.11
N LEU A 358 -20.65 27.15 -54.32
CA LEU A 358 -19.60 26.23 -54.75
C LEU A 358 -18.28 27.00 -54.87
N GLY A 359 -17.18 26.33 -54.54
CA GLY A 359 -15.82 26.64 -55.00
C GLY A 359 -14.87 25.59 -54.43
N LYS A 360 -14.69 24.41 -55.06
CA LYS A 360 -13.59 24.08 -55.99
C LYS A 360 -12.26 24.71 -55.52
N ILE A 361 -11.23 23.93 -55.22
CA ILE A 361 -10.36 23.26 -56.21
C ILE A 361 -9.65 22.02 -55.58
N LEU A 362 -9.78 20.89 -56.29
CA LEU A 362 -9.04 19.61 -56.24
C LEU A 362 -7.60 19.77 -56.83
N PRO A 363 -6.80 18.70 -57.05
CA PRO A 363 -6.41 17.56 -56.22
C PRO A 363 -4.90 17.25 -56.39
N LYS A 364 -4.42 16.18 -55.72
CA LYS A 364 -3.74 15.00 -56.31
C LYS A 364 -3.27 14.12 -55.14
N HIS A 365 -3.87 12.95 -54.89
CA HIS A 365 -3.56 11.64 -55.53
C HIS A 365 -2.05 11.38 -55.57
N ARG A 366 -1.51 10.20 -55.28
CA ARG A 366 -1.95 8.82 -54.98
C ARG A 366 -0.62 8.15 -54.60
N GLY A 367 -0.54 7.25 -53.62
CA GLY A 367 -0.99 5.87 -53.70
C GLY A 367 0.24 4.95 -53.72
N VAL A 368 0.42 4.13 -52.67
CA VAL A 368 0.16 2.68 -52.59
C VAL A 368 1.19 1.79 -53.31
N THR A 369 1.62 0.76 -52.57
CA THR A 369 2.07 -0.64 -52.88
C THR A 369 3.51 -0.89 -52.41
N VAL A 370 3.76 -1.64 -51.32
CA VAL A 370 3.61 -3.10 -51.07
C VAL A 370 4.44 -3.95 -52.03
N ASP A 371 5.49 -4.63 -51.54
CA ASP A 371 5.63 -6.10 -51.56
C ASP A 371 6.96 -6.62 -50.97
N ASN A 372 6.83 -7.48 -49.96
CA ASN A 372 7.40 -8.83 -49.74
C ASN A 372 8.86 -9.26 -49.98
N SER A 373 9.22 -10.26 -49.14
CA SER A 373 10.35 -11.24 -49.16
C SER A 373 11.71 -10.73 -48.66
N GLY A 374 12.51 -11.43 -47.86
CA GLY A 374 12.51 -12.80 -47.34
C GLY A 374 13.96 -13.31 -47.23
N SER A 375 14.32 -14.01 -46.14
CA SER A 375 15.55 -14.81 -45.95
C SER A 375 16.88 -14.02 -45.93
N GLN A 376 18.00 -14.44 -45.35
CA GLN A 376 18.44 -15.45 -44.39
C GLN A 376 19.94 -15.11 -44.15
N ASP A 377 20.45 -15.53 -43.00
CA ASP A 377 21.82 -15.97 -42.74
C ASP A 377 22.98 -14.93 -42.65
N ASP A 378 23.61 -15.03 -41.47
CA ASP A 378 25.04 -15.29 -41.25
C ASP A 378 26.08 -14.17 -41.09
N ASN A 379 26.75 -14.31 -39.93
CA ASN A 379 28.17 -14.14 -39.67
C ASN A 379 28.74 -12.72 -39.66
N GLY A 380 29.04 -12.25 -38.44
CA GLY A 380 30.37 -12.52 -37.90
C GLY A 380 31.37 -11.37 -37.93
N CYS A 381 32.06 -11.28 -36.79
CA CYS A 381 33.32 -10.58 -36.52
C CYS A 381 33.22 -9.04 -36.37
N GLU A 382 33.32 -8.47 -35.16
CA GLU A 382 34.47 -8.43 -34.23
C GLU A 382 35.45 -7.30 -34.62
N VAL A 383 36.02 -6.67 -33.57
CA VAL A 383 37.25 -5.87 -33.53
C VAL A 383 37.07 -4.33 -33.54
N ASP A 384 37.29 -3.77 -32.33
CA ASP A 384 38.10 -2.59 -31.97
C ASP A 384 37.70 -1.21 -32.53
N SER A 385 37.91 -0.06 -31.88
CA SER A 385 38.63 0.34 -30.67
C SER A 385 38.37 1.85 -30.44
N GLU A 386 38.67 2.29 -29.22
CA GLU A 386 39.24 3.60 -28.88
C GLU A 386 38.35 4.86 -28.87
N ASP A 387 38.18 5.34 -27.64
CA ASP A 387 38.57 6.66 -27.13
C ASP A 387 37.92 7.93 -27.69
N GLY A 388 37.36 8.72 -26.78
CA GLY A 388 37.02 10.11 -27.03
C GLY A 388 36.29 10.79 -25.88
N ASP A 389 37.04 11.21 -24.87
CA ASP A 389 36.63 12.18 -23.85
C ASP A 389 35.92 13.40 -24.46
N SER A 390 34.83 13.85 -23.85
CA SER A 390 34.52 15.28 -23.81
C SER A 390 33.68 15.64 -22.58
N GLU A 391 34.28 16.48 -21.74
CA GLU A 391 33.65 17.27 -20.71
C GLU A 391 32.56 18.18 -21.30
N GLY A 392 31.46 18.36 -20.56
CA GLY A 392 30.38 19.27 -20.91
C GLY A 392 29.42 19.47 -19.75
N ASP A 393 29.76 20.45 -18.91
CA ASP A 393 29.02 20.93 -17.74
C ASP A 393 27.59 21.43 -18.04
N SER A 394 26.76 21.26 -17.01
CA SER A 394 25.73 22.17 -16.49
C SER A 394 24.30 22.17 -17.06
N ASP A 395 23.40 21.84 -16.12
CA ASP A 395 22.11 22.43 -15.83
C ASP A 395 20.97 22.31 -16.84
N THR A 396 20.01 21.45 -16.51
CA THR A 396 18.63 21.93 -16.34
C THR A 396 17.82 21.03 -15.41
N THR A 397 17.33 21.66 -14.36
CA THR A 397 16.32 21.22 -13.41
C THR A 397 15.09 20.64 -14.09
N GLY A 398 14.74 19.40 -13.75
CA GLY A 398 13.43 18.81 -13.99
C GLY A 398 13.13 17.91 -12.81
N GLY A 399 12.30 18.39 -11.89
CA GLY A 399 11.77 17.58 -10.81
C GLY A 399 10.97 16.44 -11.43
N THR A 400 11.43 15.22 -11.21
CA THR A 400 10.67 14.01 -11.43
C THR A 400 10.13 13.61 -10.08
N ASP A 401 8.81 13.69 -9.93
CA ASP A 401 8.08 13.05 -8.85
C ASP A 401 8.42 11.55 -8.91
N GLY A 402 9.26 11.11 -7.99
CA GLY A 402 9.63 9.71 -7.84
C GLY A 402 8.43 8.96 -7.27
N SER A 403 7.85 8.10 -8.09
CA SER A 403 6.89 7.08 -7.69
C SER A 403 7.55 6.15 -6.68
N GLY A 404 7.26 6.37 -5.40
CA GLY A 404 7.73 5.54 -4.31
C GLY A 404 7.13 4.14 -4.39
N SER A 405 7.93 3.13 -4.05
CA SER A 405 7.43 1.80 -3.77
C SER A 405 6.55 1.85 -2.53
N ASP A 406 5.24 1.74 -2.69
CA ASP A 406 4.36 1.71 -1.54
C ASP A 406 4.41 0.32 -0.90
N ALA A 407 4.93 0.24 0.32
CA ALA A 407 4.77 -0.93 1.17
C ALA A 407 3.32 -0.95 1.68
N ILE A 408 2.34 -1.17 0.79
CA ILE A 408 0.93 -1.04 1.15
C ILE A 408 0.50 -2.20 2.08
N GLY A 409 0.26 -1.84 3.33
CA GLY A 409 -0.34 -2.66 4.38
C GLY A 409 -1.87 -2.77 4.33
N ASP A 410 -2.55 -2.21 3.32
CA ASP A 410 -4.03 -2.12 3.30
C ASP A 410 -4.77 -3.39 2.86
N TYR A 411 -4.06 -4.50 2.70
CA TYR A 411 -4.60 -5.73 2.13
C TYR A 411 -5.41 -6.60 3.12
N TRP A 412 -5.71 -6.17 4.35
CA TRP A 412 -6.59 -6.89 5.27
C TRP A 412 -7.92 -6.23 5.61
N GLY A 413 -8.23 -5.06 5.07
CA GLY A 413 -9.58 -4.53 5.24
C GLY A 413 -9.80 -3.15 4.66
N ILE A 414 -10.36 -3.13 3.46
CA ILE A 414 -11.56 -2.36 3.13
C ILE A 414 -12.43 -3.27 2.25
N ASP A 415 -13.52 -3.81 2.80
CA ASP A 415 -14.65 -4.19 1.94
C ASP A 415 -15.25 -2.87 1.47
N GLU A 416 -15.03 -2.49 0.21
CA GLU A 416 -15.67 -1.32 -0.41
C GLU A 416 -17.21 -1.37 -0.38
N SER A 417 -17.82 -2.45 0.14
CA SER A 417 -19.26 -2.59 0.22
C SER A 417 -19.90 -2.26 1.57
N GLU A 418 -19.17 -2.20 2.70
CA GLU A 418 -19.83 -1.91 4.01
C GLU A 418 -19.00 -1.12 5.04
N SER A 419 -17.82 -0.59 4.70
CA SER A 419 -17.18 0.47 5.50
C SER A 419 -17.05 1.75 4.68
N ASP A 420 -17.65 2.82 5.18
CA ASP A 420 -17.57 4.21 4.75
C ASP A 420 -16.15 4.83 4.82
N GLY A 421 -15.11 4.01 4.96
CA GLY A 421 -13.72 4.37 4.71
C GLY A 421 -13.30 3.89 3.32
N SER A 422 -13.50 4.71 2.30
CA SER A 422 -12.80 4.53 1.03
C SER A 422 -11.31 4.80 1.25
N SER A 423 -10.39 4.00 0.70
CA SER A 423 -9.03 4.48 0.45
C SER A 423 -9.14 5.52 -0.66
N CYS A 424 -9.30 6.76 -0.24
CA CYS A 424 -9.53 7.90 -1.10
C CYS A 424 -8.30 8.78 -1.03
N ASP A 425 -7.26 8.40 -1.77
CA ASP A 425 -6.22 9.36 -2.17
C ASP A 425 -6.83 10.57 -2.92
N GLU A 426 -8.05 10.42 -3.48
CA GLU A 426 -8.81 11.53 -4.08
C GLU A 426 -9.79 12.26 -3.13
N SER A 427 -9.89 11.92 -1.84
CA SER A 427 -10.84 12.59 -0.91
C SER A 427 -10.24 13.14 0.39
N CYS A 428 -8.96 12.91 0.66
CA CYS A 428 -8.25 13.67 1.66
C CYS A 428 -7.96 15.09 1.14
N LEU A 429 -8.34 16.11 1.91
CA LEU A 429 -8.04 17.50 1.59
C LEU A 429 -6.70 17.86 2.21
N ASP A 430 -5.73 18.23 1.39
CA ASP A 430 -4.44 18.68 1.90
C ASP A 430 -4.53 20.10 2.50
N TRP A 431 -3.44 20.59 3.06
CA TRP A 431 -3.41 21.93 3.64
C TRP A 431 -3.72 23.05 2.64
N PHE A 432 -3.30 22.91 1.38
CA PHE A 432 -3.52 23.88 0.31
C PHE A 432 -5.00 23.86 -0.14
N ASP A 433 -5.60 22.68 -0.28
CA ASP A 433 -7.01 22.52 -0.62
C ASP A 433 -7.92 23.18 0.42
N LEU A 434 -7.58 23.03 1.71
CA LEU A 434 -8.29 23.69 2.81
C LEU A 434 -8.30 25.23 2.65
N GLN A 435 -7.27 25.81 2.05
CA GLN A 435 -7.20 27.26 1.80
C GLN A 435 -8.19 27.73 0.74
N GLU A 436 -8.53 26.89 -0.23
CA GLU A 436 -9.41 27.21 -1.36
C GLU A 436 -10.90 26.95 -1.08
N ILE A 437 -11.24 26.35 0.07
CA ILE A 437 -12.62 26.05 0.45
C ILE A 437 -13.49 27.33 0.48
N PRO A 438 -14.74 27.30 -0.02
CA PRO A 438 -15.66 28.43 0.07
C PRO A 438 -15.85 28.90 1.52
N LYS A 439 -15.97 30.23 1.71
CA LYS A 439 -16.08 30.85 3.04
C LYS A 439 -17.17 30.24 3.93
N GLU A 440 -18.29 29.84 3.34
CA GLU A 440 -19.42 29.21 4.05
C GLU A 440 -19.05 27.82 4.61
N TRP A 441 -18.21 27.08 3.91
CA TRP A 441 -17.72 25.77 4.32
C TRP A 441 -16.59 25.89 5.35
N LYS A 442 -15.73 26.91 5.27
CA LYS A 442 -14.67 27.18 6.26
C LYS A 442 -15.22 27.29 7.69
N GLU A 443 -16.31 28.02 7.89
CA GLU A 443 -16.94 28.16 9.22
C GLU A 443 -17.62 26.87 9.70
N THR A 444 -18.15 26.06 8.78
CA THR A 444 -18.70 24.74 9.11
C THR A 444 -17.59 23.79 9.52
N LEU A 445 -16.49 23.76 8.78
CA LEU A 445 -15.31 22.95 9.07
C LEU A 445 -14.69 23.31 10.42
N LYS A 446 -14.51 24.61 10.73
CA LYS A 446 -14.07 25.10 12.06
C LYS A 446 -14.92 24.54 13.19
N ARG A 447 -16.25 24.64 13.05
CA ARG A 447 -17.19 24.17 14.06
C ARG A 447 -17.11 22.65 14.21
N ALA A 448 -17.03 21.90 13.11
CA ALA A 448 -16.85 20.45 13.13
C ALA A 448 -15.54 20.05 13.81
N ALA A 449 -14.43 20.70 13.45
CA ALA A 449 -13.12 20.48 14.07
C ALA A 449 -13.11 20.81 15.57
N SER A 450 -13.80 21.87 16.00
CA SER A 450 -13.94 22.22 17.42
C SER A 450 -14.71 21.16 18.21
N VAL A 451 -15.86 20.72 17.69
CA VAL A 451 -16.66 19.65 18.32
C VAL A 451 -15.84 18.36 18.43
N PHE A 452 -15.11 18.00 17.37
CA PHE A 452 -14.31 16.79 17.36
C PHE A 452 -13.07 16.89 18.27
N SER A 453 -12.41 18.04 18.31
CA SER A 453 -11.28 18.30 19.22
C SER A 453 -11.67 18.19 20.68
N GLU A 454 -12.84 18.70 21.08
CA GLU A 454 -13.33 18.52 22.46
C GLU A 454 -13.63 17.04 22.78
N LYS A 455 -14.14 16.26 21.81
CA LYS A 455 -14.31 14.81 21.96
C LYS A 455 -12.96 14.12 22.21
N ILE A 456 -11.95 14.38 21.37
CA ILE A 456 -10.60 13.78 21.53
C ILE A 456 -9.94 14.23 22.84
N LYS A 457 -10.10 15.50 23.23
CA LYS A 457 -9.51 16.02 24.48
C LYS A 457 -10.10 15.33 25.70
N LYS A 458 -11.43 15.20 25.76
CA LYS A 458 -12.12 14.48 26.85
C LYS A 458 -11.64 13.03 26.96
N ILE A 459 -11.49 12.37 25.81
CA ILE A 459 -10.95 11.01 25.69
C ILE A 459 -9.51 10.93 26.23
N SER A 460 -8.64 11.87 25.84
CA SER A 460 -7.25 11.92 26.31
C SER A 460 -7.13 12.17 27.82
N GLU A 461 -8.03 12.98 28.40
CA GLU A 461 -8.13 13.17 29.84
C GLU A 461 -8.58 11.90 30.58
N GLU A 462 -9.50 11.12 30.00
CA GLU A 462 -9.94 9.82 30.54
C GLU A 462 -8.81 8.79 30.52
N LEU A 463 -8.04 8.70 29.42
CA LEU A 463 -6.81 7.89 29.34
C LEU A 463 -5.80 8.26 30.42
N SER A 464 -5.52 9.56 30.58
CA SER A 464 -4.55 10.06 31.56
C SER A 464 -4.97 9.71 33.00
N ARG A 465 -6.27 9.50 33.26
CA ARG A 465 -6.78 9.04 34.56
C ARG A 465 -6.67 7.53 34.74
N LEU A 466 -6.90 6.75 33.67
CA LEU A 466 -6.74 5.29 33.67
C LEU A 466 -5.26 4.88 33.83
N ASN A 467 -4.33 5.67 33.29
CA ASN A 467 -2.90 5.38 33.28
C ASN A 467 -2.15 5.67 34.61
N LYS A 468 -2.86 5.86 35.73
CA LYS A 468 -2.25 6.17 37.03
C LYS A 468 -1.48 5.02 37.68
N SER A 469 -1.46 3.81 37.09
CA SER A 469 -0.75 2.66 37.67
C SER A 469 0.39 2.06 36.84
N GLU A 470 0.47 2.22 35.52
CA GLU A 470 1.67 1.87 34.73
C GLU A 470 1.51 2.33 33.28
N GLU A 471 2.24 3.36 32.86
CA GLU A 471 2.26 3.82 31.46
C GLU A 471 3.06 2.81 30.63
N THR A 472 2.37 2.02 29.81
CA THR A 472 3.00 1.04 28.90
C THR A 472 3.30 1.68 27.55
N THR A 473 4.27 1.14 26.80
CA THR A 473 4.61 1.58 25.43
C THR A 473 3.37 1.72 24.54
N ARG A 474 2.41 0.80 24.64
CA ARG A 474 1.15 0.80 23.86
C ARG A 474 0.26 1.99 24.20
N THR A 475 0.10 2.32 25.48
CA THR A 475 -0.68 3.49 25.90
C THR A 475 -0.03 4.80 25.47
N VAL A 476 1.31 4.88 25.47
CA VAL A 476 2.05 6.04 24.97
C VAL A 476 1.80 6.25 23.47
N MET A 477 1.79 5.17 22.68
CA MET A 477 1.51 5.28 21.24
C MET A 477 0.11 5.84 20.96
N VAL A 478 -0.92 5.29 21.62
CA VAL A 478 -2.31 5.78 21.48
C VAL A 478 -2.43 7.25 21.89
N LYS A 479 -1.74 7.65 22.96
CA LYS A 479 -1.73 9.03 23.44
C LYS A 479 -1.07 9.96 22.42
N ASN A 480 0.08 9.60 21.87
CA ASN A 480 0.80 10.40 20.88
C ASN A 480 -0.02 10.59 19.59
N ILE A 481 -0.70 9.54 19.10
CA ILE A 481 -1.64 9.65 17.97
C ILE A 481 -2.75 10.66 18.30
N SER A 482 -3.33 10.55 19.50
CA SER A 482 -4.38 11.47 19.94
C SER A 482 -3.89 12.93 20.02
N GLU A 483 -2.66 13.15 20.47
CA GLU A 483 -2.02 14.48 20.52
C GLU A 483 -1.72 15.04 19.13
N GLY A 484 -1.28 14.20 18.19
CA GLY A 484 -1.11 14.54 16.77
C GLY A 484 -2.42 15.03 16.14
N ARG A 485 -3.50 14.24 16.28
CA ARG A 485 -4.84 14.61 15.80
C ARG A 485 -5.37 15.90 16.42
N LEU A 486 -5.17 16.10 17.72
CA LEU A 486 -5.53 17.38 18.38
C LEU A 486 -4.76 18.56 17.80
N THR A 487 -3.51 18.36 17.41
CA THR A 487 -2.69 19.40 16.79
C THR A 487 -3.24 19.77 15.41
N ILE A 488 -3.59 18.78 14.58
CA ILE A 488 -4.21 19.00 13.27
C ILE A 488 -5.54 19.72 13.42
N LEU A 489 -6.43 19.24 14.31
CA LEU A 489 -7.74 19.85 14.52
C LEU A 489 -7.65 21.28 15.06
N LYS A 490 -6.63 21.62 15.85
CA LYS A 490 -6.38 23.01 16.29
C LYS A 490 -5.99 23.91 15.13
N LYS A 491 -5.09 23.45 14.24
CA LYS A 491 -4.75 24.20 13.02
C LYS A 491 -6.00 24.48 12.17
N VAL A 492 -6.88 23.49 12.03
CA VAL A 492 -8.16 23.65 11.33
C VAL A 492 -9.10 24.63 12.07
N GLN A 493 -9.17 24.60 13.40
CA GLN A 493 -10.02 25.51 14.19
C GLN A 493 -9.56 26.96 14.13
N ASP A 494 -8.26 27.17 14.27
CA ASP A 494 -7.69 28.51 14.26
C ASP A 494 -7.82 29.14 12.87
N LEU A 495 -8.05 28.33 11.82
CA LEU A 495 -7.91 28.69 10.41
C LEU A 495 -6.82 29.78 10.27
N GLU A 496 -5.64 29.50 10.81
CA GLU A 496 -4.40 30.04 10.24
C GLU A 496 -4.18 29.43 8.85
N ILE A 497 -5.25 29.35 8.04
CA ILE A 497 -5.27 29.03 6.63
C ILE A 497 -4.31 29.98 5.92
#